data_AF-A0AA37CKV4-F1
#
_entry.id   AF-A0AA37CKV4-F1
#
_cell.length_a   1.000
_cell.length_b   1.000
_cell.length_c   1.000
_cell.angle_alpha   90.00
_cell.angle_beta   90.00
_cell.angle_gamma   90.00
#
_symmetry.space_group_name_H-M   'P 1'
#
loop_
_entity.id
_entity.type
_entity.pdbx_description
1 polymer ?
#
loop_
_entity_poly.entity_id
_entity_poly.type
_entity_poly.pdbx_seq_one_letter_code
_entity_poly.pdbx_strand_id
1 'polypeptide(L)'
;MSLTQAFSSAKNLKELATAWIHHVKQQFRERDVPLEVRLDLDGTAPFVAPSALVATVIANSGLTIEGRLRVLLLASDPLIRIDNAAWASMAGDLLGRPGQVEIVQCVAVEAPSAFATIAATLELPSSTVTDHQSVCAAGKAAADLAIWLHPANEASEPIEMEMAATAVALAHAGVPTFAACFNLTDLYSQNYLLDAQGVVLEPVGGEVRRGSPAINRFGIGTAGAGVEGGWGAILAQLKPCSPTLSNEEVLLANTALRLRNIEGGLHNSWQFGQRINGVAFNRIIPIGLLGNMALDPATGHVLIEDYTTKELRLSGHLWKSKLNVLPATDVRKLLLWACDVRLCFQMALPKEDHKRTEARELLESAYGAGLVAAGIALARSYEVMTSVEDQAKAAEIYREIGDQHPLSAYFLAHEAAEVGQTEEAERLMRVSASFGYPLAQTDLGKILFSSERGNEALPLFRDAEAVGDTEAAFVLGELNAQAGRFMDSLKHLRKAWGYGHAGAVELAIQVAQHMLATGDGKRSLVKRELREAQDCLKKLTRRVEAHPLQEKGKA
;
A
#
# COMPACT_ATOMS: atom_id res chain seq x y z
N MET A 1 -42.90 -2.40 9.54
CA MET A 1 -42.02 -1.22 9.33
C MET A 1 -41.74 -1.15 7.85
N SER A 2 -41.94 0.00 7.19
CA SER A 2 -41.64 0.10 5.76
C SER A 2 -40.13 0.01 5.53
N LEU A 3 -39.71 -0.47 4.36
CA LEU A 3 -38.30 -0.49 3.97
C LEU A 3 -37.69 0.91 4.00
N THR A 4 -38.46 1.94 3.62
CA THR A 4 -38.04 3.35 3.70
C THR A 4 -37.70 3.78 5.12
N GLN A 5 -38.55 3.44 6.10
CA GLN A 5 -38.28 3.76 7.49
C GLN A 5 -37.05 2.99 7.97
N ALA A 6 -36.93 1.71 7.63
CA ALA A 6 -35.78 0.88 7.99
C ALA A 6 -34.46 1.44 7.43
N PHE A 7 -34.42 1.84 6.15
CA PHE A 7 -33.26 2.45 5.51
C PHE A 7 -32.82 3.75 6.20
N SER A 8 -33.79 4.60 6.58
CA SER A 8 -33.48 5.85 7.27
C SER A 8 -32.88 5.63 8.67
N SER A 9 -33.40 4.66 9.44
CA SER A 9 -33.03 4.45 10.84
C SER A 9 -31.92 3.44 11.08
N ALA A 10 -31.67 2.52 10.14
CA ALA A 10 -30.69 1.45 10.30
C ALA A 10 -29.27 2.01 10.43
N LYS A 11 -28.54 1.52 11.44
CA LYS A 11 -27.15 1.94 11.72
C LYS A 11 -26.14 1.24 10.82
N ASN A 12 -26.47 0.06 10.32
CA ASN A 12 -25.60 -0.78 9.52
C ASN A 12 -26.41 -1.71 8.60
N LEU A 13 -25.70 -2.40 7.70
CA LEU A 13 -26.29 -3.36 6.76
C LEU A 13 -27.06 -4.49 7.46
N LYS A 14 -26.58 -4.95 8.63
CA LYS A 14 -27.20 -6.05 9.38
C LYS A 14 -28.62 -5.69 9.85
N GLU A 15 -28.79 -4.48 10.38
CA GLU A 15 -30.11 -3.96 10.77
C GLU A 15 -31.04 -3.83 9.56
N LEU A 16 -30.54 -3.29 8.44
CA LEU A 16 -31.32 -3.13 7.22
C LEU A 16 -31.73 -4.49 6.61
N ALA A 17 -30.81 -5.44 6.54
CA ALA A 17 -31.07 -6.79 6.04
C ALA A 17 -32.09 -7.53 6.93
N THR A 18 -32.06 -7.32 8.25
CA THR A 18 -33.06 -7.90 9.16
C THR A 18 -34.47 -7.37 8.85
N ALA A 19 -34.60 -6.06 8.60
CA ALA A 19 -35.88 -5.45 8.22
C ALA A 19 -36.34 -5.95 6.83
N TRP A 20 -35.41 -6.09 5.89
CA TRP A 20 -35.68 -6.62 4.56
C TRP A 20 -36.19 -8.07 4.61
N ILE A 21 -35.58 -8.95 5.42
CA ILE A 21 -36.05 -10.34 5.59
C ILE A 21 -37.51 -10.37 6.05
N HIS A 22 -37.88 -9.50 6.99
CA HIS A 22 -39.26 -9.40 7.45
C HIS A 22 -40.20 -8.92 6.34
N HIS A 23 -39.77 -7.93 5.56
CA HIS A 23 -40.52 -7.40 4.42
C HIS A 23 -40.79 -8.47 3.36
N VAL A 24 -39.76 -9.22 2.94
CA VAL A 24 -39.91 -10.29 1.94
C VAL A 24 -40.84 -11.39 2.44
N LYS A 25 -40.67 -11.86 3.68
CA LYS A 25 -41.57 -12.86 4.27
C LYS A 25 -43.01 -12.37 4.33
N GLN A 26 -43.23 -11.08 4.56
CA GLN A 26 -44.56 -10.49 4.53
C GLN A 26 -45.14 -10.48 3.11
N GLN A 27 -44.39 -10.01 2.11
CA GLN A 27 -44.83 -9.97 0.71
C GLN A 27 -45.18 -11.36 0.16
N PHE A 28 -44.36 -12.37 0.46
CA PHE A 28 -44.64 -13.75 0.04
C PHE A 28 -45.92 -14.32 0.68
N ARG A 29 -46.17 -14.03 1.96
CA ARG A 29 -47.43 -14.41 2.63
C ARG A 29 -48.64 -13.71 2.04
N GLU A 30 -48.51 -12.41 1.70
CA GLU A 30 -49.60 -11.64 1.10
C GLU A 30 -49.94 -12.11 -0.33
N ARG A 31 -48.95 -12.64 -1.07
CA ARG A 31 -49.10 -13.17 -2.43
C ARG A 31 -49.47 -14.67 -2.48
N ASP A 32 -49.54 -15.35 -1.33
CA ASP A 32 -49.76 -16.80 -1.20
C ASP A 32 -48.76 -17.65 -2.02
N VAL A 33 -47.50 -17.21 -2.06
CA VAL A 33 -46.40 -17.89 -2.76
C VAL A 33 -45.43 -18.51 -1.74
N PRO A 34 -45.04 -19.79 -1.87
CA PRO A 34 -44.06 -20.40 -0.97
C PRO A 34 -42.67 -19.78 -1.17
N LEU A 35 -41.98 -19.51 -0.07
CA LEU A 35 -40.60 -19.04 -0.07
C LEU A 35 -39.65 -20.25 -0.08
N GLU A 36 -39.11 -20.59 -1.25
CA GLU A 36 -38.26 -21.77 -1.46
C GLU A 36 -36.82 -21.59 -0.93
N VAL A 37 -36.39 -20.34 -0.76
CA VAL A 37 -35.03 -20.00 -0.34
C VAL A 37 -35.02 -19.64 1.14
N ARG A 38 -34.09 -20.22 1.89
CA ARG A 38 -33.89 -19.87 3.30
C ARG A 38 -33.29 -18.46 3.39
N LEU A 39 -33.99 -17.57 4.09
CA LEU A 39 -33.50 -16.23 4.42
C LEU A 39 -32.82 -16.22 5.80
N ASP A 40 -31.50 -16.33 5.81
CA ASP A 40 -30.66 -15.97 6.95
C ASP A 40 -29.88 -14.68 6.67
N LEU A 41 -29.37 -14.08 7.74
CA LEU A 41 -28.83 -12.74 7.72
C LEU A 41 -27.52 -12.62 6.93
N ASP A 42 -26.64 -13.60 7.06
CA ASP A 42 -25.31 -13.59 6.44
C ASP A 42 -25.43 -13.86 4.93
N GLY A 43 -26.32 -14.78 4.53
CA GLY A 43 -26.61 -15.05 3.12
C GLY A 43 -27.42 -13.95 2.41
N THR A 44 -28.19 -13.17 3.17
CA THR A 44 -29.07 -12.12 2.62
C THR A 44 -28.39 -10.75 2.48
N ALA A 45 -27.52 -10.39 3.42
CA ALA A 45 -26.89 -9.06 3.44
C ALA A 45 -26.24 -8.64 2.11
N PRO A 46 -25.55 -9.54 1.36
CA PRO A 46 -24.98 -9.21 0.04
C PRO A 46 -26.00 -8.76 -1.00
N PHE A 47 -27.25 -9.23 -0.94
CA PHE A 47 -28.31 -8.82 -1.87
C PHE A 47 -28.97 -7.48 -1.50
N VAL A 48 -28.85 -7.07 -0.24
CA VAL A 48 -29.37 -5.79 0.24
C VAL A 48 -28.33 -4.67 0.03
N ALA A 49 -27.04 -4.97 0.11
CA ALA A 49 -25.96 -3.98 0.01
C ALA A 49 -25.99 -3.14 -1.29
N PRO A 50 -26.18 -3.71 -2.50
CA PRO A 50 -26.36 -2.97 -3.74
C PRO A 50 -27.42 -1.88 -3.65
N SER A 51 -28.65 -2.24 -3.26
CA SER A 51 -29.76 -1.29 -3.11
C SER A 51 -29.45 -0.18 -2.11
N ALA A 52 -28.82 -0.54 -0.98
CA ALA A 52 -28.53 0.39 0.10
C ALA A 52 -27.47 1.40 -0.34
N LEU A 53 -26.44 0.96 -1.08
CA LEU A 53 -25.44 1.84 -1.66
C LEU A 53 -26.06 2.80 -2.67
N VAL A 54 -26.81 2.28 -3.64
CA VAL A 54 -27.47 3.11 -4.67
C VAL A 54 -28.43 4.12 -4.03
N ALA A 55 -29.27 3.69 -3.09
CA ALA A 55 -30.17 4.58 -2.35
C ALA A 55 -29.40 5.64 -1.55
N THR A 56 -28.27 5.28 -0.94
CA THR A 56 -27.42 6.23 -0.20
C THR A 56 -26.83 7.28 -1.12
N VAL A 57 -26.30 6.89 -2.28
CA VAL A 57 -25.76 7.85 -3.25
C VAL A 57 -26.85 8.75 -3.80
N ILE A 58 -28.02 8.21 -4.17
CA ILE A 58 -29.17 9.00 -4.63
C ILE A 58 -29.58 10.02 -3.57
N ALA A 59 -29.72 9.61 -2.30
CA ALA A 59 -30.10 10.50 -1.21
C ALA A 59 -29.08 11.64 -0.98
N ASN A 60 -27.80 11.42 -1.28
CA ASN A 60 -26.74 12.41 -1.16
C ASN A 60 -26.46 13.19 -2.46
N SER A 61 -27.09 12.80 -3.59
CA SER A 61 -26.83 13.40 -4.90
C SER A 61 -27.41 14.81 -5.06
N GLY A 62 -28.41 15.17 -4.25
CA GLY A 62 -29.18 16.40 -4.42
C GLY A 62 -30.13 16.40 -5.61
N LEU A 63 -30.27 15.27 -6.33
CA LEU A 63 -31.18 15.14 -7.46
C LEU A 63 -32.64 15.14 -6.98
N THR A 64 -33.47 15.93 -7.67
CA THR A 64 -34.93 15.86 -7.50
C THR A 64 -35.46 14.79 -8.43
N ILE A 65 -36.06 13.75 -7.85
CA ILE A 65 -36.66 12.66 -8.63
C ILE A 65 -38.12 13.05 -8.90
N GLU A 66 -38.45 13.38 -10.14
CA GLU A 66 -39.84 13.67 -10.56
C GLU A 66 -40.47 12.52 -11.38
N GLY A 67 -39.67 11.52 -11.73
CA GLY A 67 -40.08 10.35 -12.50
C GLY A 67 -39.06 9.23 -12.42
N ARG A 68 -38.86 8.50 -13.52
CA ARG A 68 -37.85 7.43 -13.61
C ARG A 68 -36.44 8.04 -13.53
N LEU A 69 -35.60 7.51 -12.64
CA LEU A 69 -34.20 7.91 -12.45
C LEU A 69 -33.29 6.80 -12.98
N ARG A 70 -32.47 7.10 -13.99
CA ARG A 70 -31.49 6.18 -14.57
C ARG A 70 -30.16 6.29 -13.85
N VAL A 71 -29.77 5.20 -13.21
CA VAL A 71 -28.52 5.08 -12.47
C VAL A 71 -27.59 4.13 -13.21
N LEU A 72 -26.53 4.69 -13.79
CA LEU A 72 -25.47 3.88 -14.40
C LEU A 72 -24.55 3.32 -13.32
N LEU A 73 -24.35 2.00 -13.33
CA LEU A 73 -23.39 1.33 -12.47
C LEU A 73 -22.17 0.93 -13.29
N LEU A 74 -21.02 1.53 -12.97
CA LEU A 74 -19.71 1.17 -13.53
C LEU A 74 -19.00 0.28 -12.50
N ALA A 75 -19.05 -1.03 -12.72
CA ALA A 75 -18.47 -2.01 -11.81
C ALA A 75 -18.23 -3.37 -12.48
N SER A 76 -17.13 -4.02 -12.10
CA SER A 76 -16.82 -5.41 -12.45
C SER A 76 -17.32 -6.42 -11.40
N ASP A 77 -17.70 -5.95 -10.20
CA ASP A 77 -18.13 -6.78 -9.06
C ASP A 77 -19.31 -7.71 -9.40
N PRO A 78 -19.22 -9.03 -9.18
CA PRO A 78 -20.32 -9.95 -9.44
C PRO A 78 -21.61 -9.64 -8.67
N LEU A 79 -21.53 -9.15 -7.43
CA LEU A 79 -22.69 -8.94 -6.56
C LEU A 79 -23.63 -7.85 -7.08
N ILE A 80 -23.10 -6.83 -7.76
CA ILE A 80 -23.91 -5.76 -8.35
C ILE A 80 -24.49 -6.15 -9.72
N ARG A 81 -23.96 -7.21 -10.35
CA ARG A 81 -24.37 -7.68 -11.69
C ARG A 81 -25.27 -8.91 -11.66
N ILE A 82 -25.25 -9.66 -10.56
CA ILE A 82 -26.07 -10.86 -10.37
C ILE A 82 -27.57 -10.54 -10.53
N ASP A 83 -28.34 -11.51 -11.03
CA ASP A 83 -29.77 -11.34 -11.32
C ASP A 83 -30.09 -10.10 -12.17
N ASN A 84 -29.22 -9.79 -13.15
CA ASN A 84 -29.31 -8.60 -14.00
C ASN A 84 -29.40 -7.29 -13.21
N ALA A 85 -28.70 -7.20 -12.07
CA ALA A 85 -28.69 -6.07 -11.15
C ALA A 85 -30.06 -5.69 -10.55
N ALA A 86 -31.05 -6.59 -10.57
CA ALA A 86 -32.38 -6.36 -10.01
C ALA A 86 -32.32 -5.90 -8.54
N TRP A 87 -31.35 -6.42 -7.79
CA TRP A 87 -31.10 -6.05 -6.40
C TRP A 87 -30.71 -4.59 -6.21
N ALA A 88 -30.01 -3.97 -7.17
CA ALA A 88 -29.70 -2.54 -7.10
C ALA A 88 -30.95 -1.67 -7.35
N SER A 89 -31.87 -2.11 -8.22
CA SER A 89 -33.13 -1.41 -8.54
C SER A 89 -34.05 -1.24 -7.31
N MET A 90 -33.92 -2.12 -6.31
CA MET A 90 -34.64 -2.02 -5.03
C MET A 90 -34.28 -0.75 -4.23
N ALA A 91 -33.27 0.01 -4.64
CA ALA A 91 -33.04 1.35 -4.11
C ALA A 91 -34.30 2.24 -4.18
N GLY A 92 -35.17 2.05 -5.18
CA GLY A 92 -36.47 2.72 -5.25
C GLY A 92 -37.33 2.45 -4.02
N ASP A 93 -37.47 1.20 -3.60
CA ASP A 93 -38.22 0.79 -2.41
C ASP A 93 -37.66 1.40 -1.13
N LEU A 94 -36.33 1.42 -0.99
CA LEU A 94 -35.64 2.05 0.14
C LEU A 94 -35.89 3.57 0.19
N LEU A 95 -36.13 4.20 -0.96
CA LEU A 95 -36.44 5.62 -1.08
C LEU A 95 -37.95 5.93 -1.09
N GLY A 96 -38.81 4.91 -0.97
CA GLY A 96 -40.26 5.07 -0.99
C GLY A 96 -40.83 5.34 -2.39
N ARG A 97 -40.10 4.96 -3.43
CA ARG A 97 -40.38 5.17 -4.86
C ARG A 97 -40.16 3.86 -5.65
N PRO A 98 -40.90 2.79 -5.32
CA PRO A 98 -40.72 1.48 -5.95
C PRO A 98 -40.85 1.57 -7.47
N GLY A 99 -39.95 0.87 -8.19
CA GLY A 99 -39.93 0.85 -9.66
C GLY A 99 -39.45 2.13 -10.36
N GLN A 100 -39.16 3.22 -9.63
CA GLN A 100 -38.70 4.48 -10.23
C GLN A 100 -37.18 4.56 -10.42
N VAL A 101 -36.40 3.66 -9.82
CA VAL A 101 -34.94 3.59 -10.03
C VAL A 101 -34.65 2.53 -11.09
N GLU A 102 -34.15 2.98 -12.24
CA GLU A 102 -33.67 2.13 -13.33
C GLU A 102 -32.16 1.98 -13.23
N ILE A 103 -31.69 0.75 -13.25
CA ILE A 103 -30.26 0.45 -13.30
C ILE A 103 -29.84 0.30 -14.76
N VAL A 104 -28.76 0.99 -15.13
CA VAL A 104 -28.09 0.85 -16.43
C VAL A 104 -26.72 0.21 -16.19
N GLN A 105 -26.32 -0.72 -17.05
CA GLN A 105 -25.02 -1.38 -17.01
C GLN A 105 -24.35 -1.31 -18.38
N CYS A 106 -23.01 -1.34 -18.39
CA CYS A 106 -22.24 -1.38 -19.64
C CYS A 106 -21.97 -2.80 -20.15
N VAL A 107 -22.21 -3.83 -19.32
CA VAL A 107 -21.91 -5.22 -19.66
C VAL A 107 -22.98 -6.15 -19.10
N ALA A 108 -23.63 -6.90 -19.98
CA ALA A 108 -24.61 -7.94 -19.61
C ALA A 108 -23.94 -9.07 -18.83
N VAL A 109 -24.64 -9.62 -17.82
CA VAL A 109 -24.23 -10.85 -17.14
C VAL A 109 -25.42 -11.77 -16.97
N GLU A 110 -25.33 -12.96 -17.54
CA GLU A 110 -26.24 -14.05 -17.21
C GLU A 110 -25.70 -14.82 -16.01
N ALA A 111 -26.03 -14.34 -14.81
CA ALA A 111 -25.69 -15.00 -13.55
C ALA A 111 -26.91 -15.03 -12.62
N PRO A 112 -27.83 -15.99 -12.78
CA PRO A 112 -28.95 -16.15 -11.86
C PRO A 112 -28.45 -16.69 -10.51
N SER A 113 -28.89 -16.07 -9.43
CA SER A 113 -28.62 -16.50 -8.06
C SER A 113 -29.73 -17.41 -7.53
N ALA A 114 -29.51 -18.01 -6.36
CA ALA A 114 -30.57 -18.70 -5.64
C ALA A 114 -31.75 -17.77 -5.27
N PHE A 115 -31.53 -16.45 -5.20
CA PHE A 115 -32.54 -15.46 -4.84
C PHE A 115 -33.28 -14.88 -6.07
N ALA A 116 -32.97 -15.31 -7.30
CA ALA A 116 -33.59 -14.81 -8.53
C ALA A 116 -35.14 -14.87 -8.50
N THR A 117 -35.70 -15.95 -7.93
CA THR A 117 -37.15 -16.13 -7.77
C THR A 117 -37.76 -15.11 -6.81
N ILE A 118 -37.01 -14.68 -5.79
CA ILE A 118 -37.40 -13.61 -4.88
C ILE A 118 -37.44 -12.29 -5.63
N ALA A 119 -36.39 -11.93 -6.39
CA ALA A 119 -36.38 -10.70 -7.17
C ALA A 119 -37.56 -10.64 -8.16
N ALA A 120 -37.85 -11.75 -8.84
CA ALA A 120 -38.98 -11.86 -9.76
C ALA A 120 -40.34 -11.70 -9.03
N THR A 121 -40.49 -12.35 -7.86
CA THR A 121 -41.74 -12.27 -7.06
C THR A 121 -41.95 -10.89 -6.46
N LEU A 122 -40.88 -10.14 -6.17
CA LEU A 122 -40.93 -8.74 -5.76
C LEU A 122 -41.07 -7.77 -6.94
N GLU A 123 -41.12 -8.27 -8.17
CA GLU A 123 -41.23 -7.46 -9.40
C GLU A 123 -40.11 -6.43 -9.54
N LEU A 124 -38.90 -6.78 -9.07
CA LEU A 124 -37.74 -5.89 -9.18
C LEU A 124 -37.35 -5.71 -10.66
N PRO A 125 -37.18 -4.47 -11.15
CA PRO A 125 -36.78 -4.23 -12.52
C PRO A 125 -35.38 -4.77 -12.81
N SER A 126 -35.23 -5.51 -13.92
CA SER A 126 -33.92 -5.83 -14.49
C SER A 126 -33.24 -4.57 -15.03
N SER A 127 -31.91 -4.58 -15.03
CA SER A 127 -31.13 -3.49 -15.64
C SER A 127 -31.28 -3.43 -17.16
N THR A 128 -31.07 -2.23 -17.70
CA THR A 128 -30.82 -2.04 -19.13
C THR A 128 -29.32 -2.13 -19.41
N VAL A 129 -28.97 -2.73 -20.54
CA VAL A 129 -27.58 -2.88 -20.96
C VAL A 129 -27.31 -2.02 -22.18
N THR A 130 -26.24 -1.26 -22.13
CA THR A 130 -25.69 -0.46 -23.24
C THR A 130 -24.17 -0.62 -23.24
N ASP A 131 -23.45 -0.07 -24.20
CA ASP A 131 -21.99 -0.11 -24.22
C ASP A 131 -21.39 1.24 -23.75
N HIS A 132 -20.11 1.21 -23.35
CA HIS A 132 -19.40 2.40 -22.87
C HIS A 132 -19.37 3.56 -23.89
N GLN A 133 -19.23 3.25 -25.19
CA GLN A 133 -19.18 4.26 -26.24
C GLN A 133 -20.53 4.98 -26.39
N SER A 134 -21.62 4.22 -26.38
CA SER A 134 -23.00 4.73 -26.43
C SER A 134 -23.31 5.61 -25.21
N VAL A 135 -22.87 5.21 -24.02
CA VAL A 135 -23.03 6.02 -22.79
C VAL A 135 -22.30 7.35 -22.92
N CYS A 136 -21.02 7.33 -23.31
CA CYS A 136 -20.22 8.53 -23.48
C CYS A 136 -20.82 9.48 -24.54
N ALA A 137 -21.32 8.94 -25.65
CA ALA A 137 -21.95 9.73 -26.71
C ALA A 137 -23.28 10.38 -26.26
N ALA A 138 -24.07 9.68 -25.45
CA ALA A 138 -25.37 10.15 -24.99
C ALA A 138 -25.30 11.08 -23.76
N GLY A 139 -24.26 10.96 -22.92
CA GLY A 139 -24.06 11.80 -21.73
C GLY A 139 -25.27 11.78 -20.80
N LYS A 140 -25.87 12.95 -20.51
CA LYS A 140 -27.10 13.08 -19.69
C LYS A 140 -28.31 12.33 -20.25
N ALA A 141 -28.32 12.04 -21.56
CA ALA A 141 -29.37 11.21 -22.14
C ALA A 141 -29.19 9.73 -21.82
N ALA A 142 -27.99 9.27 -21.44
CA ALA A 142 -27.70 7.88 -21.07
C ALA A 142 -28.06 7.59 -19.60
N ALA A 143 -27.71 8.50 -18.70
CA ALA A 143 -27.93 8.35 -17.27
C ALA A 143 -28.13 9.69 -16.56
N ASP A 144 -28.95 9.68 -15.51
CA ASP A 144 -29.21 10.84 -14.66
C ASP A 144 -28.20 10.92 -13.49
N LEU A 145 -27.63 9.78 -13.11
CA LEU A 145 -26.64 9.58 -12.06
C LEU A 145 -25.70 8.42 -12.47
N ALA A 146 -24.41 8.54 -12.20
CA ALA A 146 -23.46 7.43 -12.37
C ALA A 146 -22.79 7.08 -11.04
N ILE A 147 -22.56 5.79 -10.81
CA ILE A 147 -21.88 5.26 -9.63
C ILE A 147 -20.75 4.34 -10.10
N TRP A 148 -19.52 4.76 -9.84
CA TRP A 148 -18.30 4.01 -10.11
C TRP A 148 -17.84 3.26 -8.87
N LEU A 149 -17.97 1.94 -8.89
CA LEU A 149 -17.67 1.10 -7.74
C LEU A 149 -16.25 0.58 -7.85
N HIS A 150 -15.49 0.73 -6.77
CA HIS A 150 -14.09 0.29 -6.69
C HIS A 150 -13.24 0.82 -7.85
N PRO A 151 -13.17 2.16 -8.01
CA PRO A 151 -12.34 2.74 -9.05
C PRO A 151 -10.92 2.19 -9.02
N ALA A 152 -10.43 1.74 -10.18
CA ALA A 152 -9.10 1.13 -10.35
C ALA A 152 -8.41 1.72 -11.59
N ASN A 153 -8.06 3.00 -11.54
CA ASN A 153 -7.35 3.66 -12.66
C ASN A 153 -5.96 3.06 -12.92
N GLU A 154 -5.39 2.36 -11.93
CA GLU A 154 -4.14 1.61 -12.06
C GLU A 154 -4.30 0.24 -12.75
N ALA A 155 -5.52 -0.23 -13.00
CA ALA A 155 -5.71 -1.51 -13.68
C ALA A 155 -5.31 -1.42 -15.15
N SER A 156 -4.67 -2.48 -15.66
CA SER A 156 -4.37 -2.66 -17.10
C SER A 156 -5.49 -3.38 -17.86
N GLU A 157 -6.52 -3.84 -17.14
CA GLU A 157 -7.64 -4.58 -17.71
C GLU A 157 -8.51 -3.64 -18.56
N PRO A 158 -8.79 -3.98 -19.84
CA PRO A 158 -9.51 -3.08 -20.75
C PRO A 158 -10.85 -2.58 -20.20
N ILE A 159 -11.58 -3.45 -19.48
CA ILE A 159 -12.88 -3.09 -18.90
C ILE A 159 -12.75 -2.03 -17.78
N GLU A 160 -11.71 -2.08 -16.96
CA GLU A 160 -11.47 -1.09 -15.92
C GLU A 160 -11.07 0.26 -16.54
N MET A 161 -10.27 0.23 -17.61
CA MET A 161 -9.91 1.42 -18.39
C MET A 161 -11.14 2.08 -19.04
N GLU A 162 -12.05 1.29 -19.62
CA GLU A 162 -13.32 1.79 -20.19
C GLU A 162 -14.24 2.39 -19.12
N MET A 163 -14.34 1.76 -17.95
CA MET A 163 -15.10 2.29 -16.82
C MET A 163 -14.54 3.63 -16.33
N ALA A 164 -13.22 3.73 -16.16
CA ALA A 164 -12.56 4.99 -15.79
C ALA A 164 -12.84 6.10 -16.80
N ALA A 165 -12.62 5.83 -18.10
CA ALA A 165 -12.87 6.79 -19.17
C ALA A 165 -14.34 7.24 -19.21
N THR A 166 -15.28 6.31 -18.99
CA THR A 166 -16.72 6.61 -18.96
C THR A 166 -17.09 7.49 -17.76
N ALA A 167 -16.57 7.17 -16.57
CA ALA A 167 -16.81 7.96 -15.36
C ALA A 167 -16.35 9.42 -15.54
N VAL A 168 -15.15 9.60 -16.09
CA VAL A 168 -14.57 10.92 -16.37
C VAL A 168 -15.35 11.67 -17.46
N ALA A 169 -15.72 10.99 -18.55
CA ALA A 169 -16.52 11.59 -19.62
C ALA A 169 -17.89 12.08 -19.12
N LEU A 170 -18.58 11.29 -18.29
CA LEU A 170 -19.86 11.68 -17.69
C LEU A 170 -19.72 12.85 -16.72
N ALA A 171 -18.66 12.87 -15.91
CA ALA A 171 -18.37 13.98 -15.02
C ALA A 171 -18.16 15.29 -15.81
N HIS A 172 -17.40 15.24 -16.90
CA HIS A 172 -17.21 16.37 -17.81
C HIS A 172 -18.51 16.79 -18.53
N ALA A 173 -19.39 15.84 -18.84
CA ALA A 173 -20.72 16.11 -19.38
C ALA A 173 -21.70 16.69 -18.33
N GLY A 174 -21.27 16.84 -17.08
CA GLY A 174 -22.08 17.37 -15.99
C GLY A 174 -23.16 16.40 -15.50
N VAL A 175 -22.98 15.10 -15.73
CA VAL A 175 -23.74 14.05 -15.04
C VAL A 175 -23.15 13.90 -13.63
N PRO A 176 -23.96 13.90 -12.56
CA PRO A 176 -23.45 13.58 -11.24
C PRO A 176 -22.84 12.18 -11.22
N THR A 177 -21.51 12.11 -11.11
CA THR A 177 -20.77 10.84 -11.04
C THR A 177 -20.18 10.69 -9.65
N PHE A 178 -20.58 9.64 -8.95
CA PHE A 178 -20.08 9.29 -7.63
C PHE A 178 -19.18 8.06 -7.73
N ALA A 179 -18.26 7.91 -6.79
CA ALA A 179 -17.48 6.71 -6.62
C ALA A 179 -17.64 6.14 -5.21
N ALA A 180 -17.51 4.82 -5.11
CA ALA A 180 -17.46 4.11 -3.85
C ALA A 180 -16.09 3.43 -3.72
N CYS A 181 -15.16 4.09 -3.05
CA CYS A 181 -13.79 3.62 -2.83
C CYS A 181 -13.74 2.63 -1.65
N PHE A 182 -12.79 1.71 -1.66
CA PHE A 182 -12.62 0.73 -0.59
C PHE A 182 -12.21 1.35 0.74
N ASN A 183 -11.33 2.36 0.68
CA ASN A 183 -10.78 3.03 1.85
C ASN A 183 -10.12 4.35 1.44
N LEU A 184 -9.53 5.05 2.41
CA LEU A 184 -8.94 6.38 2.19
C LEU A 184 -7.67 6.33 1.32
N THR A 185 -6.91 5.24 1.40
CA THR A 185 -5.71 5.05 0.58
C THR A 185 -6.10 4.86 -0.88
N ASP A 186 -7.16 4.08 -1.13
CA ASP A 186 -7.74 3.89 -2.45
C ASP A 186 -8.23 5.23 -3.03
N LEU A 187 -9.03 6.00 -2.27
CA LEU A 187 -9.47 7.35 -2.69
C LEU A 187 -8.29 8.24 -3.12
N TYR A 188 -7.22 8.31 -2.32
CA TYR A 188 -6.05 9.12 -2.67
C TYR A 188 -5.28 8.58 -3.87
N SER A 189 -5.17 7.25 -4.01
CA SER A 189 -4.56 6.59 -5.15
C SER A 189 -5.26 7.00 -6.45
N GLN A 190 -6.59 6.90 -6.47
CA GLN A 190 -7.38 7.30 -7.63
C GLN A 190 -7.24 8.80 -7.93
N ASN A 191 -7.21 9.65 -6.91
CA ASN A 191 -7.01 11.09 -7.08
C ASN A 191 -5.67 11.47 -7.71
N TYR A 192 -4.61 10.67 -7.55
CA TYR A 192 -3.35 10.92 -8.26
C TYR A 192 -3.46 10.67 -9.76
N LEU A 193 -4.19 9.62 -10.14
CA LEU A 193 -4.34 9.22 -11.54
C LEU A 193 -5.41 10.05 -12.27
N LEU A 194 -6.37 10.61 -11.52
CA LEU A 194 -7.40 11.51 -12.03
C LEU A 194 -6.93 12.97 -12.18
N ASP A 195 -5.89 13.40 -11.45
CA ASP A 195 -5.40 14.80 -11.46
C ASP A 195 -5.04 15.26 -12.89
N ALA A 196 -4.35 14.43 -13.66
CA ALA A 196 -4.00 14.71 -15.07
C ALA A 196 -5.22 14.82 -16.01
N GLN A 197 -6.37 14.28 -15.59
CA GLN A 197 -7.63 14.33 -16.33
C GLN A 197 -8.50 15.53 -15.91
N GLY A 198 -8.02 16.40 -15.01
CA GLY A 198 -8.74 17.59 -14.57
C GLY A 198 -9.97 17.27 -13.73
N VAL A 199 -9.97 16.11 -13.05
CA VAL A 199 -11.05 15.73 -12.13
C VAL A 199 -10.48 15.17 -10.83
N VAL A 200 -11.27 15.29 -9.77
CA VAL A 200 -10.93 14.80 -8.43
C VAL A 200 -12.15 14.18 -7.78
N LEU A 201 -11.94 13.12 -7.01
CA LEU A 201 -12.91 12.55 -6.10
C LEU A 201 -12.90 13.34 -4.80
N GLU A 202 -13.97 14.11 -4.57
CA GLU A 202 -14.22 14.82 -3.32
C GLU A 202 -15.14 13.99 -2.42
N PRO A 203 -14.75 13.67 -1.18
CA PRO A 203 -15.63 12.99 -0.24
C PRO A 203 -16.99 13.67 -0.10
N VAL A 204 -18.07 12.90 -0.08
CA VAL A 204 -19.42 13.44 0.09
C VAL A 204 -19.52 14.15 1.45
N GLY A 205 -19.88 15.43 1.44
CA GLY A 205 -19.91 16.24 2.66
C GLY A 205 -18.53 16.68 3.18
N GLY A 206 -17.46 16.46 2.40
CA GLY A 206 -16.11 17.00 2.63
C GLY A 206 -15.24 16.23 3.62
N GLU A 207 -15.78 15.84 4.78
CA GLU A 207 -14.99 15.20 5.84
C GLU A 207 -15.19 13.68 5.88
N VAL A 208 -14.09 12.92 5.81
CA VAL A 208 -14.09 11.46 5.98
C VAL A 208 -13.95 11.12 7.47
N ARG A 209 -15.08 10.97 8.16
CA ARG A 209 -15.12 10.48 9.54
C ARG A 209 -16.30 9.55 9.78
N ARG A 210 -16.23 8.70 10.81
CA ARG A 210 -17.34 7.81 11.18
C ARG A 210 -18.64 8.60 11.36
N GLY A 211 -19.70 8.17 10.68
CA GLY A 211 -21.01 8.82 10.71
C GLY A 211 -21.15 10.05 9.81
N SER A 212 -20.10 10.46 9.09
CA SER A 212 -20.22 11.47 8.02
C SER A 212 -20.94 10.91 6.79
N PRO A 213 -21.48 11.78 5.92
CA PRO A 213 -22.05 11.37 4.63
C PRO A 213 -21.06 10.66 3.70
N ALA A 214 -19.76 10.90 3.88
CA ALA A 214 -18.70 10.23 3.12
C ALA A 214 -18.55 8.74 3.49
N ILE A 215 -19.10 8.28 4.62
CA ILE A 215 -18.98 6.88 5.04
C ILE A 215 -20.24 6.10 4.70
N ASN A 216 -20.10 5.09 3.84
CA ASN A 216 -21.16 4.14 3.55
C ASN A 216 -21.36 3.18 4.74
N ARG A 217 -22.31 3.51 5.61
CA ARG A 217 -22.68 2.67 6.76
C ARG A 217 -23.26 1.29 6.39
N PHE A 218 -23.61 1.08 5.13
CA PHE A 218 -24.15 -0.19 4.62
C PHE A 218 -23.11 -1.04 3.89
N GLY A 219 -21.82 -0.69 3.96
CA GLY A 219 -20.74 -1.50 3.42
C GLY A 219 -20.61 -2.87 4.11
N ILE A 220 -20.22 -3.89 3.33
CA ILE A 220 -19.92 -5.24 3.82
C ILE A 220 -18.50 -5.26 4.38
N GLY A 221 -18.36 -5.23 5.71
CA GLY A 221 -17.06 -5.31 6.40
C GLY A 221 -16.14 -6.42 5.88
N THR A 222 -14.95 -6.05 5.40
CA THR A 222 -13.82 -6.98 5.24
C THR A 222 -12.89 -6.81 6.44
N ALA A 223 -12.42 -7.92 7.01
CA ALA A 223 -11.50 -7.85 8.15
C ALA A 223 -10.25 -7.03 7.78
N GLY A 224 -9.92 -6.01 8.58
CA GLY A 224 -8.68 -5.23 8.44
C GLY A 224 -8.77 -3.91 7.65
N ALA A 225 -9.92 -3.52 7.09
CA ALA A 225 -10.04 -2.33 6.22
C ALA A 225 -9.95 -0.95 6.93
N GLY A 226 -9.95 -0.92 8.26
CA GLY A 226 -9.65 0.27 9.05
C GLY A 226 -10.66 1.41 9.08
N VAL A 227 -11.65 1.37 8.20
CA VAL A 227 -12.90 2.12 8.30
C VAL A 227 -14.03 1.08 8.37
N GLU A 228 -15.06 1.31 9.18
CA GLU A 228 -16.25 0.45 9.16
C GLU A 228 -16.82 0.41 7.73
N GLY A 229 -16.90 -0.79 7.14
CA GLY A 229 -17.38 -1.02 5.78
C GLY A 229 -16.25 -1.48 4.87
N GLY A 230 -16.24 -2.76 4.51
CA GLY A 230 -15.74 -3.14 3.19
C GLY A 230 -16.86 -2.89 2.18
N TRP A 231 -16.59 -3.12 0.90
CA TRP A 231 -17.45 -2.78 -0.24
C TRP A 231 -17.94 -1.31 -0.24
N GLY A 232 -17.18 -0.41 -0.87
CA GLY A 232 -17.60 0.95 -1.18
C GLY A 232 -17.74 1.81 0.08
N ALA A 233 -16.73 1.76 0.95
CA ALA A 233 -16.72 2.35 2.28
C ALA A 233 -16.75 3.88 2.25
N ILE A 234 -16.03 4.48 1.30
CA ILE A 234 -15.94 5.92 1.15
C ILE A 234 -16.68 6.34 -0.11
N LEU A 235 -17.69 7.19 0.08
CA LEU A 235 -18.42 7.83 -0.99
C LEU A 235 -17.77 9.16 -1.33
N ALA A 236 -17.46 9.33 -2.61
CA ALA A 236 -16.93 10.58 -3.15
C ALA A 236 -17.66 10.95 -4.44
N GLN A 237 -17.63 12.22 -4.82
CA GLN A 237 -18.16 12.71 -6.08
C GLN A 237 -17.00 13.15 -6.97
N LEU A 238 -17.01 12.75 -8.25
CA LEU A 238 -16.11 13.32 -9.24
C LEU A 238 -16.49 14.78 -9.48
N LYS A 239 -15.52 15.67 -9.32
CA LYS A 239 -15.64 17.11 -9.57
C LYS A 239 -14.54 17.56 -10.51
N PRO A 240 -14.81 18.54 -11.40
CA PRO A 240 -13.75 19.20 -12.12
C PRO A 240 -12.75 19.85 -11.15
N CYS A 241 -11.47 19.70 -11.42
CA CYS A 241 -10.40 20.35 -10.70
C CYS A 241 -9.36 20.93 -11.67
N SER A 242 -8.54 21.86 -11.19
CA SER A 242 -7.31 22.19 -11.88
C SER A 242 -6.25 21.15 -11.48
N PRO A 243 -5.54 20.52 -12.43
CA PRO A 243 -4.44 19.62 -12.12
C PRO A 243 -3.42 20.30 -11.19
N THR A 244 -2.99 19.60 -10.16
CA THR A 244 -2.06 20.11 -9.13
C THR A 244 -0.73 19.39 -9.10
N LEU A 245 -0.65 18.20 -9.71
CA LEU A 245 0.54 17.37 -9.73
C LEU A 245 1.34 17.60 -11.00
N SER A 246 2.65 17.45 -10.90
CA SER A 246 3.52 17.36 -12.07
C SER A 246 3.31 16.03 -12.81
N ASN A 247 3.65 16.00 -14.10
CA ASN A 247 3.63 14.77 -14.90
C ASN A 247 4.49 13.66 -14.27
N GLU A 248 5.61 14.03 -13.64
CA GLU A 248 6.51 13.10 -12.95
C GLU A 248 5.84 12.50 -11.70
N GLU A 249 5.14 13.29 -10.89
CA GLU A 249 4.39 12.79 -9.72
C GLU A 249 3.25 11.85 -10.12
N VAL A 250 2.52 12.17 -11.19
CA VAL A 250 1.47 11.29 -11.73
C VAL A 250 2.09 9.98 -12.25
N LEU A 251 3.19 10.06 -13.00
CA LEU A 251 3.91 8.90 -13.50
C LEU A 251 4.44 8.03 -12.34
N LEU A 252 5.01 8.65 -11.31
CA LEU A 252 5.49 7.97 -10.11
C LEU A 252 4.36 7.20 -9.40
N ALA A 253 3.24 7.88 -9.13
CA ALA A 253 2.10 7.26 -8.47
C ALA A 253 1.54 6.10 -9.32
N ASN A 254 1.36 6.33 -10.63
CA ASN A 254 0.89 5.32 -11.57
C ASN A 254 1.80 4.10 -11.56
N THR A 255 3.10 4.27 -11.79
CA THR A 255 4.05 3.15 -11.85
C THR A 255 4.07 2.33 -10.56
N ALA A 256 4.11 2.98 -9.39
CA ALA A 256 4.14 2.26 -8.11
C ALA A 256 2.83 1.51 -7.82
N LEU A 257 1.68 2.13 -8.09
CA LEU A 257 0.36 1.53 -7.87
C LEU A 257 0.08 0.37 -8.84
N ARG A 258 0.41 0.55 -10.12
CA ARG A 258 0.33 -0.51 -11.13
C ARG A 258 1.22 -1.68 -10.80
N LEU A 259 2.47 -1.43 -10.40
CA LEU A 259 3.40 -2.49 -9.99
C LEU A 259 2.83 -3.31 -8.81
N ARG A 260 2.26 -2.63 -7.80
CA ARG A 260 1.57 -3.28 -6.68
C ARG A 260 0.38 -4.12 -7.14
N ASN A 261 -0.40 -3.64 -8.10
CA ASN A 261 -1.54 -4.36 -8.66
C ASN A 261 -1.10 -5.64 -9.37
N ILE A 262 -0.08 -5.55 -10.25
CA ILE A 262 0.51 -6.70 -10.97
C ILE A 262 0.99 -7.78 -9.98
N GLU A 263 1.67 -7.38 -8.91
CA GLU A 263 2.15 -8.29 -7.86
C GLU A 263 1.02 -9.02 -7.10
N GLY A 264 -0.23 -8.56 -7.22
CA GLY A 264 -1.38 -9.18 -6.56
C GLY A 264 -1.44 -8.89 -5.07
N GLY A 265 -0.92 -7.75 -4.61
CA GLY A 265 -0.96 -7.29 -3.22
C GLY A 265 -2.37 -6.93 -2.74
N LEU A 266 -3.26 -7.93 -2.67
CA LEU A 266 -4.68 -7.75 -2.33
C LEU A 266 -4.95 -7.64 -0.82
N HIS A 267 -3.97 -8.03 0.01
CA HIS A 267 -4.11 -7.98 1.47
C HIS A 267 -3.04 -7.09 2.10
N ASN A 268 -3.50 -6.04 2.75
CA ASN A 268 -2.66 -5.20 3.60
C ASN A 268 -2.76 -5.73 5.04
N SER A 269 -1.62 -5.99 5.67
CA SER A 269 -1.57 -6.44 7.06
C SER A 269 -1.83 -5.30 8.06
N TRP A 270 -1.81 -4.06 7.59
CA TRP A 270 -2.08 -2.84 8.37
C TRP A 270 -2.72 -1.77 7.50
N GLN A 271 -3.26 -0.73 8.16
CA GLN A 271 -3.69 0.47 7.47
C GLN A 271 -2.48 1.32 7.06
N PHE A 272 -2.57 1.97 5.91
CA PHE A 272 -1.53 2.89 5.45
C PHE A 272 -1.37 4.07 6.43
N GLY A 273 -0.12 4.42 6.74
CA GLY A 273 0.23 5.43 7.74
C GLY A 273 0.04 5.01 9.20
N GLN A 274 -0.51 3.82 9.47
CA GLN A 274 -0.74 3.35 10.82
C GLN A 274 0.57 2.96 11.49
N ARG A 275 0.72 3.35 12.75
CA ARG A 275 1.78 2.83 13.63
C ARG A 275 1.60 1.33 13.85
N ILE A 276 2.65 0.56 13.58
CA ILE A 276 2.71 -0.88 13.83
C ILE A 276 3.33 -1.12 15.21
N ASN A 277 2.58 -1.69 16.13
CA ASN A 277 3.04 -1.99 17.48
C ASN A 277 3.65 -3.39 17.57
N GLY A 278 4.59 -3.61 18.50
CA GLY A 278 5.13 -4.94 18.79
C GLY A 278 6.41 -5.33 18.04
N VAL A 279 6.97 -4.44 17.22
CA VAL A 279 8.27 -4.67 16.55
C VAL A 279 9.40 -4.51 17.57
N ALA A 280 10.23 -5.56 17.73
CA ALA A 280 11.43 -5.61 18.57
C ALA A 280 11.30 -4.90 19.94
N PHE A 281 10.27 -5.24 20.74
CA PHE A 281 10.00 -4.67 22.07
C PHE A 281 9.74 -3.14 22.08
N ASN A 282 9.06 -2.61 21.06
CA ASN A 282 8.81 -1.16 20.88
C ASN A 282 10.09 -0.31 20.72
N ARG A 283 11.24 -0.92 20.40
CA ARG A 283 12.46 -0.17 20.07
C ARG A 283 12.36 0.50 18.70
N ILE A 284 11.57 -0.09 17.82
CA ILE A 284 11.24 0.42 16.49
C ILE A 284 9.74 0.64 16.50
N ILE A 285 9.31 1.82 16.03
CA ILE A 285 7.90 2.18 15.95
C ILE A 285 7.60 2.55 14.49
N PRO A 286 7.51 1.53 13.61
CA PRO A 286 7.37 1.82 12.20
C PRO A 286 5.94 2.24 11.87
N ILE A 287 5.80 3.04 10.82
CA ILE A 287 4.54 3.36 10.16
C ILE A 287 4.38 2.45 8.94
N GLY A 288 3.17 1.94 8.73
CA GLY A 288 2.83 1.13 7.58
C GLY A 288 2.81 1.94 6.28
N LEU A 289 3.45 1.44 5.24
CA LEU A 289 3.50 2.00 3.89
C LEU A 289 2.83 1.04 2.88
N LEU A 290 2.98 1.35 1.58
CA LEU A 290 2.45 0.56 0.46
C LEU A 290 3.08 -0.84 0.39
N GLY A 291 2.28 -1.83 -0.02
CA GLY A 291 2.79 -3.18 -0.34
C GLY A 291 3.34 -3.98 0.85
N ASN A 292 2.74 -3.80 2.04
CA ASN A 292 3.25 -4.39 3.29
C ASN A 292 4.71 -4.01 3.61
N MET A 293 5.14 -2.84 3.13
CA MET A 293 6.34 -2.16 3.62
C MET A 293 6.02 -1.36 4.88
N ALA A 294 7.02 -1.17 5.74
CA ALA A 294 6.94 -0.26 6.86
C ALA A 294 8.23 0.54 6.99
N LEU A 295 8.16 1.72 7.57
CA LEU A 295 9.30 2.61 7.77
C LEU A 295 9.38 3.00 9.24
N ASP A 296 10.55 2.87 9.85
CA ASP A 296 10.81 3.52 11.15
C ASP A 296 11.19 4.98 10.94
N PRO A 297 10.35 5.96 11.32
CA PRO A 297 10.64 7.37 11.08
C PRO A 297 11.85 7.88 11.87
N ALA A 298 12.21 7.21 12.96
CA ALA A 298 13.30 7.64 13.83
C ALA A 298 14.68 7.31 13.23
N THR A 299 14.78 6.19 12.51
CA THR A 299 16.05 5.67 12.00
C THR A 299 16.11 5.74 10.48
N GLY A 300 15.00 5.53 9.78
CA GLY A 300 14.98 5.33 8.34
C GLY A 300 15.04 3.86 7.93
N HIS A 301 15.01 2.91 8.87
CA HIS A 301 14.92 1.49 8.55
C HIS A 301 13.64 1.18 7.76
N VAL A 302 13.81 0.55 6.61
CA VAL A 302 12.73 0.06 5.76
C VAL A 302 12.54 -1.42 6.02
N LEU A 303 11.33 -1.80 6.39
CA LEU A 303 10.93 -3.14 6.74
C LEU A 303 9.92 -3.67 5.71
N ILE A 304 9.90 -4.97 5.48
CA ILE A 304 8.91 -5.65 4.64
C ILE A 304 8.35 -6.84 5.42
N GLU A 305 7.03 -7.04 5.38
CA GLU A 305 6.43 -8.26 5.93
C GLU A 305 6.73 -9.46 5.03
N ASP A 306 7.27 -10.52 5.63
CA ASP A 306 7.34 -11.82 4.97
C ASP A 306 5.95 -12.48 4.97
N TYR A 307 5.40 -12.72 3.78
CA TYR A 307 4.05 -13.27 3.63
C TYR A 307 3.87 -14.66 4.27
N THR A 308 4.93 -15.45 4.40
CA THR A 308 4.90 -16.81 4.94
C THR A 308 4.88 -16.80 6.46
N THR A 309 5.74 -15.99 7.06
CA THR A 309 5.99 -15.96 8.51
C THR A 309 5.24 -14.86 9.24
N LYS A 310 4.73 -13.86 8.50
CA LYS A 310 4.13 -12.61 9.02
C LYS A 310 5.08 -11.79 9.90
N GLU A 311 6.39 -12.05 9.79
CA GLU A 311 7.41 -11.27 10.47
C GLU A 311 7.84 -10.07 9.61
N LEU A 312 8.05 -8.92 10.25
CA LEU A 312 8.70 -7.77 9.64
C LEU A 312 10.21 -7.99 9.59
N ARG A 313 10.76 -8.00 8.37
CA ARG A 313 12.20 -8.13 8.12
C ARG A 313 12.78 -6.82 7.65
N LEU A 314 14.03 -6.57 8.03
CA LEU A 314 14.78 -5.44 7.50
C LEU A 314 15.04 -5.65 6.01
N SER A 315 14.57 -4.73 5.18
CA SER A 315 14.76 -4.72 3.74
C SER A 315 15.86 -3.75 3.31
N GLY A 316 16.09 -2.70 4.10
CA GLY A 316 17.23 -1.79 3.90
C GLY A 316 17.09 -0.51 4.72
N HIS A 317 17.82 0.52 4.33
CA HIS A 317 17.89 1.78 5.05
C HIS A 317 17.65 2.97 4.11
N LEU A 318 16.75 3.86 4.47
CA LEU A 318 16.48 5.08 3.74
C LEU A 318 17.58 6.12 4.01
N TRP A 319 17.97 6.90 3.02
CA TRP A 319 18.95 7.97 3.22
C TRP A 319 18.31 9.21 3.85
N LYS A 320 19.12 9.98 4.58
CA LYS A 320 18.66 11.10 5.43
C LYS A 320 17.89 12.18 4.65
N SER A 321 18.32 12.53 3.44
CA SER A 321 17.63 13.58 2.67
C SER A 321 16.19 13.20 2.28
N LYS A 322 15.92 11.91 1.99
CA LYS A 322 14.57 11.41 1.74
C LYS A 322 13.74 11.30 3.02
N LEU A 323 14.35 10.91 4.13
CA LEU A 323 13.68 10.85 5.44
C LEU A 323 13.28 12.24 5.96
N ASN A 324 14.11 13.26 5.75
CA ASN A 324 13.85 14.64 6.21
C ASN A 324 12.58 15.26 5.60
N VAL A 325 12.13 14.75 4.45
CA VAL A 325 10.92 15.22 3.75
C VAL A 325 9.72 14.29 3.95
N LEU A 326 9.79 13.35 4.90
CA LEU A 326 8.70 12.44 5.25
C LEU A 326 7.45 13.22 5.73
N PRO A 327 6.32 13.17 5.01
CA PRO A 327 5.11 13.89 5.38
C PRO A 327 4.23 13.06 6.34
N ALA A 328 4.76 12.71 7.52
CA ALA A 328 4.16 11.74 8.44
C ALA A 328 2.71 12.05 8.90
N THR A 329 2.28 13.31 8.84
CA THR A 329 0.96 13.76 9.30
C THR A 329 -0.05 13.97 8.16
N ASP A 330 0.40 13.99 6.91
CA ASP A 330 -0.46 14.22 5.73
C ASP A 330 -0.51 12.91 4.94
N VAL A 331 -1.56 12.10 5.18
CA VAL A 331 -1.70 10.76 4.61
C VAL A 331 -1.71 10.78 3.08
N ARG A 332 -2.26 11.85 2.46
CA ARG A 332 -2.21 12.04 1.02
C ARG A 332 -0.73 12.16 0.62
N LYS A 333 -0.04 13.21 1.06
CA LYS A 333 1.39 13.40 0.69
C LYS A 333 2.28 12.20 1.05
N LEU A 334 1.98 11.51 2.15
CA LEU A 334 2.67 10.28 2.56
C LEU A 334 2.53 9.17 1.54
N LEU A 335 1.35 9.01 0.94
CA LEU A 335 1.11 8.02 -0.10
C LEU A 335 1.98 8.27 -1.34
N LEU A 336 2.02 9.51 -1.83
CA LEU A 336 2.86 9.88 -2.98
C LEU A 336 4.35 9.70 -2.67
N TRP A 337 4.79 10.14 -1.49
CA TRP A 337 6.16 9.92 -1.02
C TRP A 337 6.51 8.43 -0.89
N ALA A 338 5.56 7.61 -0.45
CA ALA A 338 5.72 6.17 -0.29
C ALA A 338 5.74 5.42 -1.63
N CYS A 339 5.14 5.95 -2.71
CA CYS A 339 5.29 5.39 -4.05
C CYS A 339 6.76 5.37 -4.49
N ASP A 340 7.51 6.45 -4.22
CA ASP A 340 8.95 6.52 -4.51
C ASP A 340 9.75 5.53 -3.67
N VAL A 341 9.52 5.52 -2.35
CA VAL A 341 10.16 4.53 -1.45
C VAL A 341 9.84 3.09 -1.87
N ARG A 342 8.60 2.83 -2.32
CA ARG A 342 8.19 1.53 -2.80
C ARG A 342 8.96 1.09 -4.04
N LEU A 343 9.23 2.00 -4.99
CA LEU A 343 10.05 1.70 -6.17
C LEU A 343 11.52 1.52 -5.78
N CYS A 344 12.09 2.43 -4.99
CA CYS A 344 13.49 2.35 -4.57
C CYS A 344 13.82 1.06 -3.80
N PHE A 345 12.85 0.44 -3.12
CA PHE A 345 13.01 -0.81 -2.36
C PHE A 345 12.33 -2.02 -3.02
N GLN A 346 12.08 -1.96 -4.32
CA GLN A 346 11.73 -3.14 -5.10
C GLN A 346 12.94 -4.07 -5.21
N MET A 347 12.81 -5.29 -4.68
CA MET A 347 13.91 -6.27 -4.67
C MET A 347 13.77 -7.38 -5.70
N ALA A 348 12.57 -7.65 -6.19
CA ALA A 348 12.35 -8.77 -7.09
C ALA A 348 11.11 -8.53 -7.94
N LEU A 349 11.13 -8.96 -9.20
CA LEU A 349 9.93 -9.02 -10.03
C LEU A 349 9.04 -10.21 -9.61
N PRO A 350 7.75 -10.19 -10.00
CA PRO A 350 6.84 -11.31 -9.79
C PRO A 350 7.40 -12.66 -10.27
N LYS A 351 6.98 -13.75 -9.61
CA LYS A 351 7.43 -15.11 -9.97
C LYS A 351 6.72 -15.62 -11.22
N GLU A 352 5.48 -15.21 -11.44
CA GLU A 352 4.67 -15.60 -12.59
C GLU A 352 5.15 -14.88 -13.86
N ASP A 353 5.40 -15.63 -14.93
CA ASP A 353 6.02 -15.12 -16.16
C ASP A 353 5.27 -13.92 -16.76
N HIS A 354 3.93 -14.02 -16.88
CA HIS A 354 3.11 -12.93 -17.44
C HIS A 354 3.22 -11.65 -16.59
N LYS A 355 3.10 -11.76 -15.27
CA LYS A 355 3.24 -10.64 -14.32
C LYS A 355 4.64 -10.06 -14.34
N ARG A 356 5.67 -10.93 -14.46
CA ARG A 356 7.07 -10.50 -14.54
C ARG A 356 7.34 -9.70 -15.80
N THR A 357 6.78 -10.11 -16.93
CA THR A 357 6.88 -9.37 -18.19
C THR A 357 6.17 -8.04 -18.07
N GLU A 358 4.92 -8.02 -17.60
CA GLU A 358 4.14 -6.79 -17.45
C GLU A 358 4.80 -5.79 -16.48
N ALA A 359 5.28 -6.26 -15.32
CA ALA A 359 6.00 -5.43 -14.34
C ALA A 359 7.27 -4.82 -14.92
N ARG A 360 8.01 -5.59 -15.73
CA ARG A 360 9.23 -5.13 -16.38
C ARG A 360 8.94 -4.07 -17.44
N GLU A 361 7.99 -4.33 -18.34
CA GLU A 361 7.58 -3.37 -19.38
C GLU A 361 7.07 -2.06 -18.77
N LEU A 362 6.34 -2.14 -17.66
CA LEU A 362 5.91 -0.99 -16.88
C LEU A 362 7.11 -0.16 -16.37
N LEU A 363 8.09 -0.82 -15.74
CA LEU A 363 9.27 -0.15 -15.19
C LEU A 363 10.18 0.41 -16.28
N GLU A 364 10.41 -0.33 -17.37
CA GLU A 364 11.18 0.12 -18.54
C GLU A 364 10.54 1.34 -19.19
N SER A 365 9.21 1.31 -19.40
CA SER A 365 8.46 2.44 -19.96
C SER A 365 8.53 3.69 -19.07
N ALA A 366 8.35 3.53 -17.76
CA ALA A 366 8.43 4.64 -16.82
C ALA A 366 9.85 5.22 -16.72
N TYR A 367 10.88 4.37 -16.72
CA TYR A 367 12.27 4.79 -16.73
C TYR A 367 12.64 5.52 -18.03
N GLY A 368 12.20 5.01 -19.19
CA GLY A 368 12.36 5.68 -20.48
C GLY A 368 11.64 7.03 -20.58
N ALA A 369 10.60 7.24 -19.77
CA ALA A 369 9.92 8.52 -19.60
C ALA A 369 10.61 9.46 -18.58
N GLY A 370 11.75 9.06 -18.02
CA GLY A 370 12.59 9.85 -17.11
C GLY A 370 12.41 9.56 -15.62
N LEU A 371 11.60 8.57 -15.22
CA LEU A 371 11.39 8.24 -13.81
C LEU A 371 12.56 7.42 -13.25
N VAL A 372 13.55 8.10 -12.65
CA VAL A 372 14.75 7.45 -12.06
C VAL A 372 14.39 6.34 -11.05
N ALA A 373 13.35 6.54 -10.23
CA ALA A 373 12.91 5.55 -9.25
C ALA A 373 12.52 4.21 -9.89
N ALA A 374 11.96 4.22 -11.12
CA ALA A 374 11.64 3.00 -11.86
C ALA A 374 12.92 2.30 -12.37
N GLY A 375 13.94 3.06 -12.79
CA GLY A 375 15.25 2.52 -13.13
C GLY A 375 15.91 1.85 -11.93
N ILE A 376 15.88 2.48 -10.75
CA ILE A 376 16.36 1.87 -9.49
C ILE A 376 15.60 0.58 -9.18
N ALA A 377 14.27 0.58 -9.30
CA ALA A 377 13.46 -0.62 -9.06
C ALA A 377 13.83 -1.78 -10.00
N LEU A 378 14.08 -1.46 -11.27
CA LEU A 378 14.47 -2.42 -12.31
C LEU A 378 15.88 -2.96 -12.04
N ALA A 379 16.87 -2.10 -11.79
CA ALA A 379 18.24 -2.49 -11.51
C ALA A 379 18.35 -3.40 -10.28
N ARG A 380 17.72 -3.01 -9.17
CA ARG A 380 17.68 -3.83 -7.94
C ARG A 380 16.96 -5.17 -8.14
N SER A 381 15.94 -5.21 -8.99
CA SER A 381 15.28 -6.47 -9.33
C SER A 381 16.20 -7.42 -10.11
N TYR A 382 17.08 -6.88 -10.95
CA TYR A 382 18.08 -7.66 -11.68
C TYR A 382 19.25 -8.10 -10.80
N GLU A 383 19.68 -7.30 -9.83
CA GLU A 383 20.74 -7.68 -8.86
C GLU A 383 20.42 -8.98 -8.12
N VAL A 384 19.15 -9.23 -7.81
CA VAL A 384 18.71 -10.45 -7.10
C VAL A 384 18.67 -11.67 -8.04
N MET A 385 18.67 -11.46 -9.35
CA MET A 385 18.74 -12.54 -10.34
C MET A 385 20.18 -13.00 -10.55
N THR A 386 20.41 -14.30 -10.62
CA THR A 386 21.78 -14.86 -10.61
C THR A 386 22.42 -14.99 -11.99
N SER A 387 21.73 -14.59 -13.06
CA SER A 387 22.28 -14.71 -14.42
C SER A 387 23.26 -13.57 -14.72
N VAL A 388 24.32 -13.88 -15.47
CA VAL A 388 25.31 -12.88 -15.90
C VAL A 388 24.66 -11.78 -16.74
N GLU A 389 23.65 -12.13 -17.53
CA GLU A 389 22.90 -11.18 -18.35
C GLU A 389 22.10 -10.19 -17.48
N ASP A 390 21.45 -10.66 -16.41
CA ASP A 390 20.69 -9.79 -15.52
C ASP A 390 21.62 -8.85 -14.73
N GLN A 391 22.75 -9.36 -14.22
CA GLN A 391 23.75 -8.51 -13.56
C GLN A 391 24.30 -7.42 -14.49
N ALA A 392 24.52 -7.76 -15.78
CA ALA A 392 24.95 -6.78 -16.78
C ALA A 392 23.89 -5.69 -17.02
N LYS A 393 22.60 -6.07 -17.07
CA LYS A 393 21.48 -5.11 -17.18
C LYS A 393 21.36 -4.20 -15.96
N ALA A 394 21.52 -4.75 -14.75
CA ALA A 394 21.53 -3.94 -13.53
C ALA A 394 22.62 -2.86 -13.60
N ALA A 395 23.85 -3.27 -13.94
CA ALA A 395 24.98 -2.36 -14.01
C ALA A 395 24.84 -1.32 -15.14
N GLU A 396 24.25 -1.68 -16.28
CA GLU A 396 23.93 -0.73 -17.36
C GLU A 396 22.99 0.38 -16.86
N ILE A 397 21.89 0.00 -16.22
CA ILE A 397 20.92 0.97 -15.67
C ILE A 397 21.57 1.86 -14.61
N TYR A 398 22.38 1.31 -13.71
CA TYR A 398 23.09 2.15 -12.73
C TYR A 398 24.07 3.11 -13.38
N ARG A 399 24.81 2.69 -14.41
CA ARG A 399 25.73 3.59 -15.13
C ARG A 399 24.98 4.72 -15.83
N GLU A 400 23.79 4.46 -16.37
CA GLU A 400 22.94 5.50 -16.96
C GLU A 400 22.40 6.48 -15.93
N ILE A 401 21.92 5.99 -14.78
CA ILE A 401 21.47 6.84 -13.66
C ILE A 401 22.64 7.65 -13.08
N GLY A 402 23.82 7.03 -13.01
CA GLY A 402 25.04 7.64 -12.50
C GLY A 402 24.91 8.02 -11.03
N ASP A 403 25.43 9.19 -10.68
CA ASP A 403 25.52 9.69 -9.31
C ASP A 403 24.32 10.56 -8.88
N GLN A 404 23.26 10.61 -9.71
CA GLN A 404 22.02 11.35 -9.43
C GLN A 404 21.17 10.72 -8.32
N HIS A 405 21.41 9.44 -8.01
CA HIS A 405 20.67 8.69 -7.00
C HIS A 405 21.62 7.97 -6.03
N PRO A 406 21.39 8.02 -4.70
CA PRO A 406 22.34 7.47 -3.72
C PRO A 406 22.56 5.96 -3.84
N LEU A 407 21.53 5.19 -4.17
CA LEU A 407 21.68 3.74 -4.38
C LEU A 407 22.50 3.42 -5.63
N SER A 408 22.37 4.23 -6.69
CA SER A 408 23.16 4.05 -7.92
C SER A 408 24.63 4.42 -7.68
N ALA A 409 24.88 5.58 -7.05
CA ALA A 409 26.23 5.99 -6.67
C ALA A 409 26.90 4.95 -5.76
N TYR A 410 26.15 4.35 -4.83
CA TYR A 410 26.65 3.29 -3.95
C TYR A 410 27.01 2.00 -4.72
N PHE A 411 26.15 1.55 -5.63
CA PHE A 411 26.43 0.40 -6.49
C PHE A 411 27.70 0.63 -7.32
N LEU A 412 27.79 1.76 -8.02
CA LEU A 412 28.92 2.09 -8.87
C LEU A 412 30.23 2.25 -8.06
N ALA A 413 30.14 2.71 -6.81
CA ALA A 413 31.30 2.78 -5.93
C ALA A 413 31.88 1.38 -5.64
N HIS A 414 31.02 0.39 -5.42
CA HIS A 414 31.43 -1.00 -5.25
C HIS A 414 31.96 -1.60 -6.55
N GLU A 415 31.31 -1.38 -7.69
CA GLU A 415 31.81 -1.80 -9.01
C GLU A 415 33.23 -1.25 -9.27
N ALA A 416 33.45 0.05 -9.00
CA ALA A 416 34.77 0.69 -9.12
C ALA A 416 35.81 0.09 -8.17
N ALA A 417 35.43 -0.23 -6.94
CA ALA A 417 36.32 -0.85 -5.96
C ALA A 417 36.75 -2.27 -6.38
N GLU A 418 35.83 -3.07 -6.92
CA GLU A 418 36.11 -4.43 -7.40
C GLU A 418 37.13 -4.45 -8.55
N VAL A 419 37.09 -3.47 -9.44
CA VAL A 419 38.06 -3.33 -10.54
C VAL A 419 39.31 -2.52 -10.15
N GLY A 420 39.47 -2.18 -8.87
CA GLY A 420 40.66 -1.50 -8.32
C GLY A 420 40.75 0.01 -8.60
N GLN A 421 39.65 0.65 -8.99
CA GLN A 421 39.57 2.11 -9.21
C GLN A 421 39.27 2.85 -7.91
N THR A 422 40.21 2.82 -6.97
CA THR A 422 40.02 3.32 -5.59
C THR A 422 39.60 4.80 -5.51
N GLU A 423 40.15 5.67 -6.36
CA GLU A 423 39.80 7.10 -6.36
C GLU A 423 38.34 7.34 -6.78
N GLU A 424 37.88 6.62 -7.81
CA GLU A 424 36.50 6.73 -8.27
C GLU A 424 35.52 6.09 -7.29
N ALA A 425 35.90 4.96 -6.69
CA ALA A 425 35.14 4.35 -5.59
C ALA A 425 34.95 5.33 -4.42
N GLU A 426 36.00 6.02 -3.98
CA GLU A 426 35.87 7.05 -2.93
C GLU A 426 34.98 8.22 -3.39
N ARG A 427 35.14 8.71 -4.63
CA ARG A 427 34.32 9.81 -5.17
C ARG A 427 32.83 9.45 -5.16
N LEU A 428 32.46 8.30 -5.68
CA LEU A 428 31.08 7.82 -5.75
C LEU A 428 30.51 7.54 -4.35
N MET A 429 31.30 6.95 -3.47
CA MET A 429 30.89 6.71 -2.08
C MET A 429 30.62 8.04 -1.35
N ARG A 430 31.42 9.09 -1.60
CA ARG A 430 31.17 10.45 -1.09
C ARG A 430 29.86 11.02 -1.62
N VAL A 431 29.53 10.81 -2.89
CA VAL A 431 28.24 11.25 -3.44
C VAL A 431 27.10 10.57 -2.70
N SER A 432 27.10 9.24 -2.59
CA SER A 432 26.05 8.51 -1.87
C SER A 432 25.95 8.92 -0.39
N ALA A 433 27.09 9.06 0.30
CA ALA A 433 27.16 9.53 1.68
C ALA A 433 26.64 10.97 1.84
N SER A 434 26.74 11.83 0.82
CA SER A 434 26.22 13.21 0.86
C SER A 434 24.69 13.29 0.92
N PHE A 435 23.98 12.27 0.41
CA PHE A 435 22.54 12.11 0.61
C PHE A 435 22.20 11.64 2.04
N GLY A 436 23.22 11.32 2.84
CA GLY A 436 23.10 10.71 4.16
C GLY A 436 22.68 9.25 4.08
N TYR A 437 23.17 8.50 3.10
CA TYR A 437 22.96 7.06 3.03
C TYR A 437 23.91 6.34 4.01
N PRO A 438 23.40 5.65 5.06
CA PRO A 438 24.27 5.23 6.17
C PRO A 438 25.26 4.14 5.79
N LEU A 439 24.88 3.21 4.90
CA LEU A 439 25.80 2.18 4.41
C LEU A 439 26.99 2.81 3.66
N ALA A 440 26.72 3.82 2.82
CA ALA A 440 27.79 4.55 2.14
C ALA A 440 28.67 5.35 3.12
N GLN A 441 28.09 5.94 4.18
CA GLN A 441 28.88 6.61 5.21
C GLN A 441 29.80 5.62 5.94
N THR A 442 29.31 4.43 6.27
CA THR A 442 30.09 3.38 6.90
C THR A 442 31.22 2.90 5.99
N ASP A 443 30.93 2.58 4.74
CA ASP A 443 31.94 2.07 3.82
C ASP A 443 32.96 3.15 3.42
N LEU A 444 32.53 4.40 3.25
CA LEU A 444 33.46 5.53 3.10
C LEU A 444 34.35 5.68 4.34
N GLY A 445 33.78 5.54 5.54
CA GLY A 445 34.55 5.56 6.79
C GLY A 445 35.63 4.47 6.81
N LYS A 446 35.32 3.25 6.34
CA LYS A 446 36.29 2.15 6.23
C LYS A 446 37.40 2.47 5.23
N ILE A 447 37.07 2.99 4.05
CA ILE A 447 38.04 3.42 3.01
C ILE A 447 38.99 4.50 3.55
N LEU A 448 38.44 5.48 4.28
CA LEU A 448 39.23 6.56 4.86
C LEU A 448 40.13 6.07 6.00
N PHE A 449 39.65 5.13 6.81
CA PHE A 449 40.43 4.56 7.89
C PHE A 449 41.61 3.73 7.37
N SER A 450 41.42 2.91 6.33
CA SER A 450 42.51 2.17 5.69
C SER A 450 43.54 3.07 5.00
N SER A 451 43.14 4.30 4.66
CA SER A 451 43.98 5.34 4.08
C SER A 451 44.56 6.31 5.13
N GLU A 452 44.58 5.92 6.41
CA GLU A 452 45.10 6.71 7.54
C GLU A 452 44.40 8.07 7.79
N ARG A 453 43.20 8.27 7.23
CA ARG A 453 42.38 9.50 7.36
C ARG A 453 41.31 9.36 8.46
N GLY A 454 41.72 8.88 9.62
CA GLY A 454 40.81 8.54 10.73
C GLY A 454 39.98 9.72 11.27
N ASN A 455 40.48 10.95 11.12
CA ASN A 455 39.76 12.18 11.48
C ASN A 455 38.52 12.44 10.61
N GLU A 456 38.55 12.04 9.33
CA GLU A 456 37.40 12.09 8.43
C GLU A 456 36.47 10.88 8.61
N ALA A 457 37.04 9.70 8.91
CA ALA A 457 36.29 8.46 9.08
C ALA A 457 35.36 8.47 10.32
N LEU A 458 35.87 8.92 11.48
CA LEU A 458 35.14 8.83 12.75
C LEU A 458 33.79 9.58 12.75
N PRO A 459 33.65 10.80 12.20
CA PRO A 459 32.36 11.45 12.05
C PRO A 459 31.36 10.62 11.22
N LEU A 460 31.80 10.00 10.13
CA LEU A 460 30.93 9.20 9.26
C LEU A 460 30.33 8.00 10.00
N PHE A 461 31.15 7.25 10.74
CA PHE A 461 30.66 6.15 11.57
C PHE A 461 29.67 6.62 12.63
N ARG A 462 29.91 7.79 13.25
CA ARG A 462 28.99 8.34 14.26
C ARG A 462 27.65 8.75 13.66
N ASP A 463 27.67 9.37 12.48
CA ASP A 463 26.47 9.80 11.78
C ASP A 463 25.63 8.60 11.32
N ALA A 464 26.27 7.55 10.79
CA ALA A 464 25.61 6.30 10.41
C ALA A 464 25.04 5.55 11.63
N GLU A 465 25.82 5.42 12.71
CA GLU A 465 25.34 4.83 13.96
C GLU A 465 24.15 5.61 14.55
N ALA A 466 24.16 6.95 14.46
CA ALA A 466 23.12 7.80 15.02
C ALA A 466 21.74 7.54 14.40
N VAL A 467 21.70 7.11 13.15
CA VAL A 467 20.47 6.70 12.46
C VAL A 467 20.23 5.19 12.49
N GLY A 468 21.10 4.43 13.18
CA GLY A 468 20.86 3.02 13.47
C GLY A 468 21.61 2.03 12.58
N ASP A 469 22.60 2.48 11.79
CA ASP A 469 23.48 1.56 11.04
C ASP A 469 24.24 0.65 12.01
N THR A 470 23.99 -0.64 11.89
CA THR A 470 24.51 -1.64 12.84
C THR A 470 25.98 -1.94 12.60
N GLU A 471 26.44 -1.82 11.36
CA GLU A 471 27.84 -2.01 10.97
C GLU A 471 28.71 -0.85 11.49
N ALA A 472 28.27 0.40 11.37
CA ALA A 472 28.96 1.55 11.96
C ALA A 472 29.09 1.43 13.48
N ALA A 473 28.01 1.00 14.15
CA ALA A 473 28.01 0.75 15.58
C ALA A 473 28.99 -0.38 15.96
N PHE A 474 29.09 -1.42 15.13
CA PHE A 474 30.07 -2.49 15.32
C PHE A 474 31.51 -1.98 15.18
N VAL A 475 31.82 -1.24 14.10
CA VAL A 475 33.15 -0.66 13.85
C VAL A 475 33.56 0.30 14.98
N LEU A 476 32.66 1.18 15.43
CA LEU A 476 32.93 2.04 16.60
C LEU A 476 33.19 1.21 17.87
N GLY A 477 32.47 0.09 18.03
CA GLY A 477 32.69 -0.89 19.09
C GLY A 477 34.10 -1.49 19.05
N GLU A 478 34.55 -1.93 17.88
CA GLU A 478 35.90 -2.47 17.65
C GLU A 478 36.99 -1.44 17.94
N LEU A 479 36.88 -0.24 17.39
CA LEU A 479 37.86 0.83 17.58
C LEU A 479 37.99 1.23 19.06
N ASN A 480 36.87 1.23 19.81
CA ASN A 480 36.92 1.48 21.25
C ASN A 480 37.52 0.32 22.04
N ALA A 481 37.25 -0.94 21.65
CA ALA A 481 37.86 -2.11 22.29
C ALA A 481 39.38 -2.13 22.08
N GLN A 482 39.85 -1.89 20.86
CA GLN A 482 41.27 -1.82 20.51
C GLN A 482 42.00 -0.71 21.28
N ALA A 483 41.31 0.40 21.53
CA ALA A 483 41.85 1.51 22.31
C ALA A 483 41.68 1.37 23.83
N GLY A 484 41.25 0.20 24.33
CA GLY A 484 41.06 -0.08 25.76
C GLY A 484 39.86 0.62 26.40
N ARG A 485 38.99 1.26 25.62
CA ARG A 485 37.77 1.95 26.09
C ARG A 485 36.58 0.99 26.12
N PHE A 486 36.68 -0.06 26.93
CA PHE A 486 35.73 -1.19 26.91
C PHE A 486 34.28 -0.82 27.25
N MET A 487 34.05 0.11 28.20
CA MET A 487 32.68 0.55 28.50
C MET A 487 32.01 1.26 27.32
N ASP A 488 32.77 2.05 26.55
CA ASP A 488 32.24 2.72 25.36
C ASP A 488 32.05 1.72 24.21
N SER A 489 32.96 0.76 24.07
CA SER A 489 32.79 -0.38 23.16
C SER A 489 31.46 -1.10 23.40
N LEU A 490 31.14 -1.49 24.65
CA LEU A 490 29.87 -2.15 24.98
C LEU A 490 28.64 -1.28 24.67
N LYS A 491 28.73 0.05 24.77
CA LYS A 491 27.61 0.95 24.39
C LYS A 491 27.34 0.90 22.89
N HIS A 492 28.38 0.97 22.07
CA HIS A 492 28.28 0.90 20.61
C HIS A 492 27.81 -0.48 20.16
N LEU A 493 28.46 -1.55 20.66
CA LEU A 493 28.08 -2.93 20.35
C LEU A 493 26.63 -3.25 20.73
N ARG A 494 26.10 -2.67 21.83
CA ARG A 494 24.69 -2.83 22.19
C ARG A 494 23.74 -2.29 21.12
N LYS A 495 24.08 -1.16 20.49
CA LYS A 495 23.26 -0.61 19.41
C LYS A 495 23.22 -1.59 18.24
N ALA A 496 24.36 -2.14 17.82
CA ALA A 496 24.42 -3.13 16.75
C ALA A 496 23.69 -4.44 17.08
N TRP A 497 24.02 -5.07 18.22
CA TRP A 497 23.40 -6.36 18.57
C TRP A 497 21.92 -6.24 18.89
N GLY A 498 21.44 -5.06 19.28
CA GLY A 498 20.03 -4.77 19.51
C GLY A 498 19.16 -5.05 18.29
N TYR A 499 19.76 -4.99 17.09
CA TYR A 499 19.15 -5.31 15.80
C TYR A 499 19.62 -6.66 15.23
N GLY A 500 20.30 -7.48 16.03
CA GLY A 500 20.67 -8.86 15.67
C GLY A 500 22.01 -9.03 14.97
N HIS A 501 22.89 -8.02 14.99
CA HIS A 501 24.23 -8.14 14.41
C HIS A 501 25.10 -9.18 15.15
N ALA A 502 25.42 -10.31 14.50
CA ALA A 502 26.12 -11.43 15.13
C ALA A 502 27.52 -11.08 15.64
N GLY A 503 28.38 -10.48 14.80
CA GLY A 503 29.74 -10.09 15.19
C GLY A 503 29.79 -9.15 16.41
N ALA A 504 28.86 -8.19 16.49
CA ALA A 504 28.72 -7.31 17.64
C ALA A 504 28.36 -8.04 18.94
N VAL A 505 27.48 -9.06 18.88
CA VAL A 505 27.16 -9.90 20.05
C VAL A 505 28.40 -10.65 20.53
N GLU A 506 29.14 -11.25 19.62
CA GLU A 506 30.33 -12.05 19.95
C GLU A 506 31.43 -11.19 20.57
N LEU A 507 31.75 -10.06 19.94
CA LEU A 507 32.73 -9.13 20.46
C LEU A 507 32.31 -8.56 21.82
N ALA A 508 31.03 -8.30 22.02
CA ALA A 508 30.52 -7.83 23.30
C ALA A 508 30.71 -8.82 24.44
N ILE A 509 30.48 -10.11 24.16
CA ILE A 509 30.71 -11.18 25.12
C ILE A 509 32.20 -11.22 25.48
N GLN A 510 33.08 -11.15 24.48
CA GLN A 510 34.53 -11.13 24.69
C GLN A 510 34.98 -9.92 25.52
N VAL A 511 34.53 -8.71 25.16
CA VAL A 511 34.84 -7.47 25.88
C VAL A 511 34.33 -7.55 27.33
N ALA A 512 33.07 -7.98 27.55
CA ALA A 512 32.52 -8.09 28.89
C ALA A 512 33.23 -9.15 29.75
N GLN A 513 33.64 -10.27 29.16
CA GLN A 513 34.43 -11.29 29.85
C GLN A 513 35.83 -10.76 30.23
N HIS A 514 36.50 -10.06 29.31
CA HIS A 514 37.78 -9.42 29.56
C HIS A 514 37.69 -8.44 30.73
N MET A 515 36.71 -7.53 30.69
CA MET A 515 36.47 -6.55 31.76
C MET A 515 36.20 -7.21 33.13
N LEU A 516 35.49 -8.34 33.17
CA LEU A 516 35.26 -9.07 34.42
C LEU A 516 36.53 -9.73 34.97
N ALA A 517 37.45 -10.13 34.09
CA ALA A 517 38.73 -10.73 34.46
C ALA A 517 39.74 -9.68 34.94
N THR A 518 39.78 -8.51 34.29
CA THR A 518 40.69 -7.40 34.63
C THR A 518 40.16 -6.48 35.72
N GLY A 519 38.87 -6.53 36.02
CA GLY A 519 38.22 -5.65 36.99
C GLY A 519 37.84 -4.28 36.42
N ASP A 520 37.79 -4.13 35.09
CA ASP A 520 37.45 -2.87 34.43
C ASP A 520 35.95 -2.56 34.52
N GLY A 521 35.62 -1.36 34.98
CA GLY A 521 34.25 -0.87 35.07
C GLY A 521 33.42 -1.48 36.23
N LYS A 522 32.15 -1.10 36.29
CA LYS A 522 31.26 -1.53 37.38
C LYS A 522 30.80 -2.98 37.13
N ARG A 523 31.33 -3.93 37.90
CA ARG A 523 31.06 -5.38 37.80
C ARG A 523 29.57 -5.74 37.60
N SER A 524 28.64 -5.06 38.26
CA SER A 524 27.20 -5.34 38.10
C SER A 524 26.64 -4.94 36.74
N LEU A 525 27.13 -3.83 36.16
CA LEU A 525 26.76 -3.42 34.80
C LEU A 525 27.34 -4.40 33.78
N VAL A 526 28.64 -4.71 33.87
CA VAL A 526 29.30 -5.65 32.94
C VAL A 526 28.63 -7.04 32.96
N LYS A 527 28.26 -7.55 34.14
CA LYS A 527 27.48 -8.80 34.24
C LYS A 527 26.11 -8.72 33.56
N ARG A 528 25.45 -7.56 33.59
CA ARG A 528 24.17 -7.35 32.89
C ARG A 528 24.38 -7.34 31.38
N GLU A 529 25.39 -6.60 30.89
CA GLU A 529 25.77 -6.59 29.46
C GLU A 529 26.02 -7.99 28.94
N LEU A 530 26.87 -8.76 29.64
CA LEU A 530 27.21 -10.13 29.28
C LEU A 530 25.97 -11.03 29.19
N ARG A 531 25.06 -10.95 30.18
CA ARG A 531 23.83 -11.74 30.19
C ARG A 531 22.94 -11.39 29.00
N GLU A 532 22.72 -10.10 28.74
CA GLU A 532 21.88 -9.65 27.63
C GLU A 532 22.45 -10.06 26.26
N ALA A 533 23.77 -9.94 26.07
CA ALA A 533 24.44 -10.38 24.85
C ALA A 533 24.32 -11.90 24.67
N GLN A 534 24.53 -12.70 25.73
CA GLN A 534 24.35 -14.16 25.68
C GLN A 534 22.91 -14.58 25.37
N ASP A 535 21.91 -13.88 25.92
CA ASP A 535 20.51 -14.16 25.63
C ASP A 535 20.14 -13.75 24.19
N CYS A 536 20.74 -12.69 23.67
CA CYS A 536 20.61 -12.30 22.26
C CYS A 536 21.21 -13.38 21.34
N LEU A 537 22.43 -13.85 21.63
CA LEU A 537 23.09 -14.91 20.85
C LEU A 537 22.23 -16.16 20.76
N LYS A 538 21.68 -16.63 21.88
CA LYS A 538 20.78 -17.80 21.92
C LYS A 538 19.55 -17.62 21.02
N LYS A 539 18.99 -16.41 20.96
CA LYS A 539 17.83 -16.12 20.09
C LYS A 539 18.23 -16.12 18.61
N LEU A 540 19.39 -15.57 18.28
CA LEU A 540 19.92 -15.58 16.91
C LEU A 540 20.20 -17.02 16.45
N THR A 541 20.87 -17.84 17.26
CA THR A 541 21.12 -19.25 16.95
C THR A 541 19.83 -20.03 16.70
N ARG A 542 18.83 -19.89 17.58
CA ARG A 542 17.52 -20.54 17.38
C ARG A 542 16.81 -20.12 16.10
N ARG A 543 16.95 -18.85 15.69
CA ARG A 543 16.37 -18.35 14.43
C ARG A 543 17.06 -18.96 13.22
N VAL A 544 18.39 -19.05 13.23
CA VAL A 544 19.17 -19.71 12.17
C VAL A 544 18.83 -21.20 12.07
N GLU A 545 18.63 -21.88 13.21
CA GLU A 545 18.21 -23.28 13.24
C GLU A 545 16.78 -23.50 12.74
N ALA A 546 15.85 -22.59 13.08
CA ALA A 546 14.44 -22.67 12.67
C ALA A 546 14.23 -22.29 11.19
N HIS A 547 15.08 -21.41 10.67
CA HIS A 547 15.05 -20.92 9.30
C HIS A 547 16.48 -20.89 8.75
N PRO A 548 17.05 -22.06 8.38
CA PRO A 548 18.36 -22.08 7.73
C PRO A 548 18.25 -21.26 6.46
N LEU A 549 18.83 -20.06 6.48
CA LEU A 549 18.91 -19.19 5.31
C LEU A 549 19.53 -20.02 4.19
N GLN A 550 18.89 -20.02 3.02
CA GLN A 550 19.57 -20.36 1.78
C GLN A 550 20.59 -19.26 1.51
N GLU A 551 21.70 -19.25 2.25
CA GLU A 551 22.89 -18.48 1.90
C GLU A 551 23.52 -19.12 0.65
N LYS A 552 22.98 -18.76 -0.51
CA LYS A 552 23.72 -18.80 -1.78
C LYS A 552 23.50 -17.45 -2.45
N GLY A 553 24.47 -16.56 -2.26
CA GLY A 553 24.50 -15.25 -2.91
C GLY A 553 25.03 -14.16 -2.00
N LYS A 554 26.30 -14.26 -1.59
CA LYS A 554 27.13 -13.10 -1.28
C LYS A 554 28.41 -13.22 -2.09
N ALA A 555 28.56 -12.35 -3.07
CA ALA A 555 29.70 -11.46 -3.16
C ALA A 555 29.06 -10.07 -3.31
#